data_AF-A0A8D8Y7R4-F1
#
_entry.id   AF-A0A8D8Y7R4-F1
#
_cell.length_a   1.000
_cell.length_b   1.000
_cell.length_c   1.000
_cell.angle_alpha   90.00
_cell.angle_beta   90.00
_cell.angle_gamma   90.00
#
_symmetry.space_group_name_H-M   'P 1'
#
loop_
_entity.id
_entity.type
_entity.pdbx_description
1 polymer ?
#
loop_
_entity_poly.entity_id
_entity_poly.type
_entity_poly.pdbx_seq_one_letter_code
_entity_poly.pdbx_strand_id
1 'polypeptide(L)'
;MLVKTSLLFLTILPFLTLVHGSISADVIMQKDSKDDKFPPCKTCKLYVESFLKGIEKTAKGNFAGGDTAWEEEKQKNYARSEVRLIEIQENMCSEVSGFSDQCHNFAADIESEIEEWWFKVQHSKEKDSDLFTWLCINNLKRCCPIDHYGPECKPCVGFPNVCFGNGKCKGNGTRKGNGQCSCNKEYQGELCNVCNTGYFQAYKDDKTILCSKCHSSCESECSSGGPKGCAKCKTGWASDKDIGCYDINECSQEDICETNKFCVNTEGSYRCMQCDPSCNGCDGDGPDMCQKCAQGYKLVDNICLNMHSKSTHSNENLYRYGVYLGLCVATYIISQKNLFLASFLGVLVAIYMGVSEYILNDKSAAFDPPAILTKNLFGKS
;
A
#
# COMPACT_ATOMS: atom_id res chain seq x y z
N MET A 1 -40.63 -19.66 35.25
CA MET A 1 -40.33 -18.83 36.44
C MET A 1 -38.81 -18.80 36.57
N LEU A 2 -38.09 -17.87 35.98
CA LEU A 2 -37.90 -16.45 36.35
C LEU A 2 -37.35 -16.25 37.78
N VAL A 3 -36.12 -15.70 37.80
CA VAL A 3 -35.38 -14.97 38.87
C VAL A 3 -34.94 -15.83 40.08
N LYS A 4 -33.71 -15.77 40.63
CA LYS A 4 -32.89 -14.58 40.93
C LYS A 4 -31.50 -15.02 41.43
N THR A 5 -30.42 -14.62 40.76
CA THR A 5 -29.08 -14.50 41.36
C THR A 5 -28.40 -13.23 40.83
N SER A 6 -28.75 -12.13 41.49
CA SER A 6 -27.95 -10.90 41.55
C SER A 6 -26.65 -11.15 42.32
N LEU A 7 -25.68 -10.27 42.08
CA LEU A 7 -24.32 -10.19 42.65
C LEU A 7 -23.28 -11.08 41.94
N LEU A 8 -22.70 -10.55 40.85
CA LEU A 8 -21.24 -10.61 40.58
C LEU A 8 -20.78 -9.91 39.29
N PHE A 9 -21.67 -9.19 38.57
CA PHE A 9 -21.32 -8.43 37.35
C PHE A 9 -21.25 -6.91 37.56
N LEU A 10 -20.49 -6.43 38.56
CA LEU A 10 -20.41 -4.97 38.80
C LEU A 10 -19.05 -4.43 39.23
N THR A 11 -17.93 -5.08 38.92
CA THR A 11 -16.60 -4.55 39.27
C THR A 11 -15.53 -4.64 38.19
N ILE A 12 -15.88 -4.84 36.91
CA ILE A 12 -14.90 -4.78 35.81
C ILE A 12 -15.49 -4.06 34.58
N LEU A 13 -15.86 -2.79 34.75
CA LEU A 13 -16.02 -1.80 33.67
C LEU A 13 -16.25 -0.44 34.32
N PRO A 14 -15.19 0.14 34.92
CA PRO A 14 -14.73 1.43 34.39
C PRO A 14 -13.21 1.58 34.57
N PHE A 15 -12.42 1.22 33.56
CA PHE A 15 -11.00 1.61 33.48
C PHE A 15 -10.56 1.92 32.05
N LEU A 16 -11.48 2.42 31.22
CA LEU A 16 -11.20 2.82 29.83
C LEU A 16 -11.80 4.17 29.42
N THR A 17 -12.08 5.06 30.38
CA THR A 17 -12.58 6.42 30.09
C THR A 17 -11.93 7.49 30.97
N LEU A 18 -10.59 7.50 31.02
CA LEU A 18 -9.82 8.61 31.58
C LEU A 18 -8.57 8.88 30.72
N VAL A 19 -8.79 9.13 29.43
CA VAL A 19 -7.90 9.95 28.60
C VAL A 19 -8.79 10.87 27.75
N HIS A 20 -9.54 11.74 28.41
CA HIS A 20 -9.99 12.99 27.78
C HIS A 20 -8.87 14.01 27.96
N GLY A 21 -7.84 13.88 27.13
CA GLY A 21 -6.91 14.95 26.84
C GLY A 21 -7.48 15.77 25.70
N SER A 22 -7.98 16.96 26.01
CA SER A 22 -8.36 17.98 25.05
C SER A 22 -7.15 18.32 24.18
N ILE A 23 -7.11 17.80 22.96
CA ILE A 23 -6.24 18.31 21.90
C ILE A 23 -7.15 19.03 20.91
N SER A 24 -7.44 20.29 21.22
CA SER A 24 -7.65 21.29 20.18
C SER A 24 -6.29 21.49 19.50
N ALA A 25 -6.07 20.74 18.43
CA ALA A 25 -5.15 21.14 17.39
C ALA A 25 -6.02 21.60 16.23
N ASP A 26 -6.34 22.89 16.25
CA ASP A 26 -6.52 23.67 15.03
C ASP A 26 -5.29 23.44 14.16
N VAL A 27 -5.28 22.35 13.39
CA VAL A 27 -4.48 22.30 12.17
C VAL A 27 -5.22 23.23 11.24
N ILE A 28 -4.66 24.44 11.15
CA ILE A 28 -4.98 25.47 10.17
C ILE A 28 -4.93 24.79 8.80
N MET A 29 -6.07 24.25 8.36
CA MET A 29 -6.37 24.13 6.96
C MET A 29 -6.49 25.57 6.50
N GLN A 30 -5.42 26.05 5.87
CA GLN A 30 -5.47 27.28 5.09
C GLN A 30 -6.64 27.13 4.12
N LYS A 31 -7.76 27.74 4.52
CA LYS A 31 -8.92 27.98 3.71
C LYS A 31 -8.50 29.01 2.68
N ASP A 32 -7.86 28.54 1.62
CA ASP A 32 -7.73 29.32 0.41
C ASP A 32 -9.12 29.38 -0.23
N SER A 33 -9.81 30.47 0.09
CA SER A 33 -11.02 30.91 -0.58
C SER A 33 -10.79 31.03 -2.08
N LYS A 34 -11.26 30.04 -2.84
CA LYS A 34 -11.64 30.17 -4.24
C LYS A 34 -12.71 29.12 -4.51
N ASP A 35 -13.95 29.58 -4.69
CA ASP A 35 -15.13 28.84 -5.17
C ASP A 35 -14.93 27.33 -5.38
N ASP A 36 -15.61 26.51 -4.58
CA ASP A 36 -15.75 25.05 -4.75
C ASP A 36 -16.53 24.66 -6.04
N LYS A 37 -16.41 25.44 -7.11
CA LYS A 37 -17.11 25.25 -8.38
C LYS A 37 -16.23 24.49 -9.37
N PHE A 38 -16.73 23.37 -9.88
CA PHE A 38 -16.05 22.60 -10.92
C PHE A 38 -15.94 23.41 -12.22
N PRO A 39 -14.83 23.29 -12.97
CA PRO A 39 -14.69 23.95 -14.26
C PRO A 39 -15.78 23.54 -15.26
N PRO A 40 -16.23 24.43 -16.17
CA PRO A 40 -17.37 24.17 -17.07
C PRO A 40 -17.27 22.89 -17.91
N CYS A 41 -16.09 22.57 -18.43
CA CYS A 41 -15.89 21.33 -19.18
C CYS A 41 -15.97 20.08 -18.28
N LYS A 42 -15.43 20.17 -17.06
CA LYS A 42 -15.49 19.07 -16.09
C LYS A 42 -16.93 18.81 -15.65
N THR A 43 -17.72 19.87 -15.43
CA THR A 43 -19.16 19.76 -15.15
C THR A 43 -19.89 19.05 -16.30
N CYS A 44 -19.67 19.48 -17.55
CA CYS A 44 -20.31 18.84 -18.70
C CYS A 44 -19.91 17.36 -18.86
N LYS A 45 -18.61 17.06 -18.68
CA LYS A 45 -18.10 15.69 -18.75
C LYS A 45 -18.72 14.79 -17.68
N LEU A 46 -18.73 15.23 -16.43
CA LEU A 46 -19.32 14.46 -15.31
C LEU A 46 -20.83 14.27 -15.48
N TYR A 47 -21.54 15.29 -16.00
CA TYR A 47 -22.95 15.16 -16.34
C TYR A 47 -23.17 14.08 -17.40
N VAL A 48 -22.41 14.11 -18.51
CA VAL A 48 -22.53 13.12 -19.59
C VAL A 48 -22.19 11.72 -19.09
N GLU A 49 -21.15 11.56 -18.27
CA GLU A 49 -20.80 10.27 -17.64
C GLU A 49 -21.96 9.74 -16.77
N SER A 50 -22.56 10.60 -15.95
CA SER A 50 -23.72 10.23 -15.13
C SER A 50 -24.94 9.87 -15.98
N PHE A 51 -25.20 10.61 -17.06
CA PHE A 51 -26.32 10.39 -17.97
C PHE A 51 -26.17 9.06 -18.72
N LEU A 52 -25.00 8.79 -19.30
CA LEU A 52 -24.70 7.53 -19.99
C LEU A 52 -24.81 6.32 -19.06
N LYS A 53 -24.36 6.47 -17.81
CA LYS A 53 -24.54 5.42 -16.81
C LYS A 53 -26.02 5.23 -16.43
N GLY A 54 -26.81 6.31 -16.41
CA GLY A 54 -28.26 6.24 -16.27
C GLY A 54 -28.93 5.48 -17.42
N ILE A 55 -28.49 5.71 -18.66
CA ILE A 55 -28.91 4.92 -19.84
C ILE A 55 -28.62 3.44 -19.62
N GLU A 56 -27.43 3.08 -19.14
CA GLU A 56 -27.04 1.69 -18.89
C GLU A 56 -27.88 1.05 -17.77
N LYS A 57 -28.09 1.76 -16.65
CA LYS A 57 -28.91 1.29 -15.53
C LYS A 57 -30.36 1.02 -15.96
N THR A 58 -30.96 1.94 -16.73
CA THR A 58 -32.34 1.79 -17.23
C THR A 58 -32.45 0.84 -18.42
N ALA A 59 -31.35 0.49 -19.08
CA ALA A 59 -31.35 -0.50 -20.16
C ALA A 59 -31.76 -1.91 -19.69
N LYS A 60 -31.57 -2.21 -18.39
CA LYS A 60 -31.90 -3.51 -17.77
C LYS A 60 -33.03 -3.42 -16.74
N GLY A 61 -33.72 -2.28 -16.64
CA GLY A 61 -34.73 -2.03 -15.61
C GLY A 61 -36.03 -2.82 -15.83
N ASN A 62 -36.27 -3.78 -14.92
CA ASN A 62 -37.57 -4.21 -14.40
C ASN A 62 -38.56 -5.02 -15.26
N PHE A 63 -38.20 -6.19 -15.80
CA PHE A 63 -39.23 -7.25 -16.01
C PHE A 63 -38.67 -8.63 -15.68
N ALA A 64 -38.80 -9.01 -14.41
CA ALA A 64 -38.64 -10.39 -13.97
C ALA A 64 -39.87 -11.20 -14.43
N GLY A 65 -39.91 -11.60 -15.71
CA GLY A 65 -40.74 -12.69 -16.22
C GLY A 65 -41.88 -12.29 -17.18
N GLY A 66 -41.63 -12.44 -18.48
CA GLY A 66 -42.68 -12.58 -19.51
C GLY A 66 -42.16 -12.45 -20.95
N ASP A 67 -42.41 -13.46 -21.79
CA ASP A 67 -42.16 -13.57 -23.24
C ASP A 67 -41.25 -12.54 -23.96
N THR A 68 -40.05 -13.00 -24.33
CA THR A 68 -39.00 -12.29 -25.09
C THR A 68 -39.48 -11.53 -26.35
N ALA A 69 -40.50 -12.03 -27.05
CA ALA A 69 -41.03 -11.39 -28.25
C ALA A 69 -41.87 -10.13 -27.94
N TRP A 70 -42.63 -10.15 -26.85
CA TRP A 70 -43.37 -8.97 -26.36
C TRP A 70 -42.39 -7.92 -25.81
N GLU A 71 -41.29 -8.38 -25.20
CA GLU A 71 -40.21 -7.54 -24.70
C GLU A 71 -39.47 -6.81 -25.85
N GLU A 72 -39.11 -7.47 -26.94
CA GLU A 72 -38.38 -6.84 -28.06
C GLU A 72 -39.19 -5.75 -28.79
N GLU A 73 -40.51 -5.87 -28.87
CA GLU A 73 -41.39 -4.87 -29.50
C GLU A 73 -41.65 -3.67 -28.56
N LYS A 74 -41.90 -3.93 -27.27
CA LYS A 74 -42.10 -2.89 -26.25
C LYS A 74 -40.79 -2.18 -25.87
N GLN A 75 -39.65 -2.86 -25.90
CA GLN A 75 -38.34 -2.28 -25.62
C GLN A 75 -37.97 -1.17 -26.59
N LYS A 76 -38.35 -1.25 -27.87
CA LYS A 76 -38.09 -0.17 -28.83
C LYS A 76 -38.84 1.12 -28.47
N ASN A 77 -40.04 0.99 -27.91
CA ASN A 77 -40.86 2.13 -27.48
C ASN A 77 -40.39 2.69 -26.14
N TYR A 78 -40.03 1.84 -25.16
CA TYR A 78 -39.48 2.30 -23.87
C TYR A 78 -38.07 2.86 -24.02
N ALA A 79 -37.21 2.26 -24.85
CA ALA A 79 -35.83 2.70 -25.03
C ALA A 79 -35.71 4.15 -25.52
N ARG A 80 -36.77 4.68 -26.14
CA ARG A 80 -36.84 6.02 -26.74
C ARG A 80 -37.98 6.86 -26.15
N SER A 81 -38.62 6.40 -25.07
CA SER A 81 -39.73 7.12 -24.46
C SER A 81 -39.24 8.31 -23.63
N GLU A 82 -40.11 9.30 -23.46
CA GLU A 82 -39.94 10.38 -22.50
C GLU A 82 -39.88 9.84 -21.06
N VAL A 83 -40.67 8.80 -20.74
CA VAL A 83 -40.68 8.15 -19.43
C VAL A 83 -39.28 7.66 -19.05
N ARG A 84 -38.59 6.99 -19.98
CA ARG A 84 -37.22 6.52 -19.73
C ARG A 84 -36.24 7.68 -19.55
N LEU A 85 -36.41 8.79 -20.28
CA LEU A 85 -35.58 9.97 -20.14
C LEU A 85 -35.71 10.59 -18.74
N ILE A 86 -36.94 10.72 -18.23
CA ILE A 86 -37.20 11.22 -16.86
C ILE A 86 -36.59 10.29 -15.81
N GLU A 87 -36.79 8.97 -15.93
CA GLU A 87 -36.19 7.98 -15.01
C GLU A 87 -34.65 8.06 -14.97
N ILE A 88 -34.02 8.31 -16.12
CA ILE A 88 -32.58 8.56 -16.21
C ILE A 88 -32.24 9.83 -15.42
N GLN A 89 -32.93 10.94 -15.70
CA GLN A 89 -32.62 12.26 -15.15
C GLN A 89 -32.79 12.33 -13.62
N GLU A 90 -33.80 11.65 -13.06
CA GLU A 90 -34.04 11.59 -11.62
C GLU A 90 -32.92 10.88 -10.85
N ASN A 91 -32.26 9.89 -11.49
CA ASN A 91 -31.23 9.05 -10.87
C ASN A 91 -29.79 9.52 -11.16
N MET A 92 -29.62 10.71 -11.75
CA MET A 92 -28.31 11.29 -12.05
C MET A 92 -27.69 12.01 -10.84
N CYS A 93 -26.45 12.48 -11.01
CA CYS A 93 -25.79 13.44 -10.12
C CYS A 93 -25.45 12.94 -8.70
N SER A 94 -25.77 11.69 -8.36
CA SER A 94 -25.55 11.11 -7.02
C SER A 94 -24.15 10.51 -6.80
N GLU A 95 -23.30 10.48 -7.83
CA GLU A 95 -22.10 9.63 -7.83
C GLU A 95 -20.84 10.30 -7.26
N VAL A 96 -20.79 11.64 -7.27
CA VAL A 96 -19.60 12.41 -6.87
C VAL A 96 -19.98 13.37 -5.74
N SER A 97 -19.33 13.20 -4.58
CA SER A 97 -19.54 14.08 -3.42
C SER A 97 -19.16 15.53 -3.76
N GLY A 98 -20.04 16.48 -3.42
CA GLY A 98 -19.86 17.91 -3.70
C GLY A 98 -20.17 18.36 -5.15
N PHE A 99 -20.51 17.44 -6.06
CA PHE A 99 -20.90 17.77 -7.45
C PHE A 99 -22.41 17.85 -7.67
N SER A 100 -23.21 17.24 -6.78
CA SER A 100 -24.66 17.09 -6.92
C SER A 100 -25.37 18.40 -7.30
N ASP A 101 -25.17 19.46 -6.51
CA ASP A 101 -25.86 20.75 -6.73
C ASP A 101 -25.49 21.39 -8.07
N GLN A 102 -24.22 21.33 -8.46
CA GLN A 102 -23.76 21.87 -9.74
C GLN A 102 -24.27 21.05 -10.92
N CYS A 103 -24.41 19.74 -10.72
CA CYS A 103 -24.95 18.83 -11.72
C CYS A 103 -26.44 19.08 -11.96
N HIS A 104 -27.25 19.24 -10.90
CA HIS A 104 -28.68 19.55 -11.04
C HIS A 104 -28.93 20.93 -11.66
N ASN A 105 -28.18 21.96 -11.23
CA ASN A 105 -28.27 23.28 -11.86
C ASN A 105 -27.87 23.21 -13.34
N PHE A 106 -26.79 22.50 -13.66
CA PHE A 106 -26.39 22.32 -15.05
C PHE A 106 -27.42 21.51 -15.85
N ALA A 107 -28.03 20.49 -15.27
CA ALA A 107 -29.08 19.68 -15.90
C ALA A 107 -30.29 20.53 -16.30
N ALA A 108 -30.70 21.44 -15.41
CA ALA A 108 -31.78 22.40 -15.68
C ALA A 108 -31.40 23.37 -16.82
N ASP A 109 -30.15 23.84 -16.87
CA ASP A 109 -29.68 24.76 -17.91
C ASP A 109 -29.69 24.13 -19.33
N ILE A 110 -29.63 22.80 -19.44
CA ILE A 110 -29.44 22.08 -20.72
C ILE A 110 -30.59 21.14 -21.08
N GLU A 111 -31.73 21.26 -20.40
CA GLU A 111 -32.89 20.37 -20.53
C GLU A 111 -33.32 20.26 -22.00
N SER A 112 -33.41 21.39 -22.71
CA SER A 112 -33.83 21.44 -24.11
C SER A 112 -32.87 20.72 -25.07
N GLU A 113 -31.57 20.83 -24.82
CA GLU A 113 -30.53 20.21 -25.63
C GLU A 113 -30.53 18.69 -25.43
N ILE A 114 -30.80 18.22 -24.22
CA ILE A 114 -30.86 16.79 -23.90
C ILE A 114 -32.08 16.13 -24.52
N GLU A 115 -33.24 16.78 -24.49
CA GLU A 115 -34.42 16.29 -25.20
C GLU A 115 -34.18 16.21 -26.71
N GLU A 116 -33.59 17.26 -27.30
CA GLU A 116 -33.26 17.25 -28.73
C GLU A 116 -32.30 16.10 -29.09
N TRP A 117 -31.27 15.90 -28.27
CA TRP A 117 -30.33 14.81 -28.49
C TRP A 117 -31.01 13.43 -28.38
N TRP A 118 -31.82 13.24 -27.35
CA TRP A 118 -32.53 11.98 -27.05
C TRP A 118 -33.48 11.59 -28.18
N PHE A 119 -34.33 12.51 -28.62
CA PHE A 119 -35.38 12.19 -29.59
C PHE A 119 -34.91 12.23 -31.05
N LYS A 120 -33.90 13.04 -31.40
CA LYS A 120 -33.49 13.25 -32.80
C LYS A 120 -32.08 12.75 -33.10
N VAL A 121 -31.09 13.11 -32.28
CA VAL A 121 -29.67 12.99 -32.65
C VAL A 121 -29.11 11.59 -32.37
N GLN A 122 -29.48 10.97 -31.24
CA GLN A 122 -28.98 9.65 -30.84
C GLN A 122 -29.25 8.56 -31.89
N HIS A 123 -30.26 8.74 -32.74
CA HIS A 123 -30.64 7.79 -33.79
C HIS A 123 -30.08 8.12 -35.17
N SER A 124 -29.44 9.27 -35.32
CA SER A 124 -28.73 9.62 -36.54
C SER A 124 -27.50 8.71 -36.70
N LYS A 125 -27.23 8.23 -37.93
CA LYS A 125 -25.98 7.51 -38.26
C LYS A 125 -24.81 8.48 -38.52
N GLU A 126 -24.93 9.72 -38.08
CA GLU A 126 -23.95 10.76 -38.32
C GLU A 126 -22.71 10.56 -37.45
N LYS A 127 -21.56 10.96 -38.00
CA LYS A 127 -20.30 11.05 -37.25
C LYS A 127 -20.47 12.18 -36.22
N ASP A 128 -20.07 11.94 -34.97
CA ASP A 128 -20.20 12.86 -33.82
C ASP A 128 -21.59 12.90 -33.13
N SER A 129 -22.42 11.88 -33.32
CA SER A 129 -23.70 11.71 -32.58
C SER A 129 -23.54 11.33 -31.10
N ASP A 130 -22.32 11.00 -30.67
CA ASP A 130 -22.00 10.76 -29.26
C ASP A 130 -22.36 11.97 -28.39
N LEU A 131 -22.99 11.73 -27.24
CA LEU A 131 -23.52 12.76 -26.37
C LEU A 131 -22.45 13.77 -25.94
N PHE A 132 -21.24 13.32 -25.63
CA PHE A 132 -20.16 14.22 -25.21
C PHE A 132 -19.73 15.14 -26.36
N THR A 133 -19.57 14.58 -27.56
CA THR A 133 -19.13 15.35 -28.73
C THR A 133 -20.20 16.34 -29.17
N TRP A 134 -21.45 15.89 -29.26
CA TRP A 134 -22.57 16.74 -29.65
C TRP A 134 -22.85 17.85 -28.62
N LEU A 135 -22.99 17.49 -27.34
CA LEU A 135 -23.37 18.45 -26.29
C LEU A 135 -22.18 19.31 -25.85
N CYS A 136 -21.11 18.69 -25.35
CA CYS A 136 -20.04 19.40 -24.63
C CYS A 136 -19.06 20.11 -25.56
N ILE A 137 -18.81 19.57 -26.77
CA ILE A 137 -17.86 20.14 -27.74
C ILE A 137 -18.59 21.04 -28.75
N ASN A 138 -19.64 20.53 -29.42
CA ASN A 138 -20.26 21.22 -30.54
C ASN A 138 -21.31 22.26 -30.11
N ASN A 139 -22.27 21.86 -29.28
CA ASN A 139 -23.39 22.72 -28.89
C ASN A 139 -22.99 23.76 -27.82
N LEU A 140 -22.56 23.28 -26.65
CA LEU A 140 -22.20 24.15 -25.51
C LEU A 140 -20.81 24.78 -25.61
N LYS A 141 -19.94 24.25 -26.49
CA LYS A 141 -18.54 24.70 -26.69
C LYS A 141 -17.72 24.81 -25.39
N ARG A 142 -18.06 24.03 -24.36
CA ARG A 142 -17.37 24.05 -23.05
C ARG A 142 -16.08 23.23 -23.06
N CYS A 143 -16.04 22.17 -23.88
CA CYS A 143 -14.91 21.26 -24.02
C CYS A 143 -14.26 21.35 -25.41
N CYS A 144 -13.10 20.69 -25.52
CA CYS A 144 -12.37 20.46 -26.76
C CYS A 144 -12.31 18.97 -27.09
N PRO A 145 -12.06 18.61 -28.37
CA PRO A 145 -11.67 17.25 -28.73
C PRO A 145 -10.45 16.77 -27.93
N ILE A 146 -10.29 15.45 -27.86
CA ILE A 146 -9.11 14.84 -27.25
C ILE A 146 -7.87 15.39 -27.96
N ASP A 147 -6.84 15.65 -27.18
CA ASP A 147 -5.54 16.19 -27.61
C ASP A 147 -5.59 17.61 -28.18
N HIS A 148 -6.60 18.37 -27.80
CA HIS A 148 -6.73 19.79 -28.11
C HIS A 148 -6.95 20.63 -26.85
N TYR A 149 -6.59 21.91 -26.89
CA TYR A 149 -6.63 22.80 -25.73
C TYR A 149 -6.93 24.26 -26.07
N GLY A 150 -7.27 25.04 -25.04
CA GLY A 150 -7.43 26.49 -25.16
C GLY A 150 -8.76 26.92 -25.80
N PRO A 151 -9.03 28.23 -25.89
CA PRO A 151 -10.34 28.75 -26.29
C PRO A 151 -10.75 28.31 -27.70
N GLU A 152 -9.78 28.17 -28.60
CA GLU A 152 -9.99 27.74 -29.99
C GLU A 152 -9.82 26.23 -30.21
N CYS A 153 -9.54 25.45 -29.17
CA CYS A 153 -9.18 24.02 -29.28
C CYS A 153 -8.04 23.77 -30.28
N LYS A 154 -6.87 24.35 -30.02
CA LYS A 154 -5.65 24.09 -30.81
C LYS A 154 -5.09 22.71 -30.48
N PRO A 155 -4.48 21.99 -31.44
CA PRO A 155 -3.87 20.69 -31.18
C PRO A 155 -2.70 20.82 -30.20
N CYS A 156 -2.59 19.88 -29.28
CA CYS A 156 -1.46 19.77 -28.36
C CYS A 156 -0.15 19.50 -29.12
N VAL A 157 0.97 19.85 -28.49
CA VAL A 157 2.30 19.62 -29.07
C VAL A 157 2.51 18.11 -29.28
N GLY A 158 2.90 17.73 -30.50
CA GLY A 158 3.13 16.34 -30.90
C GLY A 158 1.92 15.62 -31.50
N PHE A 159 0.75 16.25 -31.62
CA PHE A 159 -0.44 15.62 -32.21
C PHE A 159 -0.16 14.99 -33.61
N PRO A 160 -0.54 13.73 -33.87
CA PRO A 160 -1.38 12.84 -33.04
C PRO A 160 -0.65 12.11 -31.90
N ASN A 161 0.68 12.06 -31.88
CA ASN A 161 1.48 11.44 -30.81
C ASN A 161 1.84 12.46 -29.71
N VAL A 162 0.81 12.96 -29.00
CA VAL A 162 0.97 14.02 -28.01
C VAL A 162 2.00 13.64 -26.94
N CYS A 163 2.96 14.53 -26.71
CA CYS A 163 4.04 14.33 -25.74
C CYS A 163 4.80 13.00 -25.89
N PHE A 164 4.90 12.46 -27.12
CA PHE A 164 5.53 11.16 -27.40
C PHE A 164 4.94 9.99 -26.58
N GLY A 165 3.70 10.12 -26.07
CA GLY A 165 3.09 9.16 -25.14
C GLY A 165 3.71 9.15 -23.73
N ASN A 166 4.70 10.01 -23.47
CA ASN A 166 5.49 10.05 -22.24
C ASN A 166 5.11 11.21 -21.31
N GLY A 167 3.95 11.81 -21.52
CA GLY A 167 3.46 12.92 -20.72
C GLY A 167 1.99 13.25 -21.00
N LYS A 168 1.50 14.29 -20.32
CA LYS A 168 0.13 14.79 -20.45
C LYS A 168 0.13 16.22 -20.95
N CYS A 169 -0.73 16.52 -21.94
CA CYS A 169 -0.91 17.89 -22.42
C CYS A 169 -1.69 18.74 -21.39
N LYS A 170 -1.14 19.91 -21.03
CA LYS A 170 -1.77 20.86 -20.13
C LYS A 170 -2.97 21.52 -20.80
N GLY A 171 -4.17 21.12 -20.36
CA GLY A 171 -5.43 21.59 -20.91
C GLY A 171 -6.10 20.63 -21.90
N ASN A 172 -5.59 19.39 -22.03
CA ASN A 172 -6.16 18.37 -22.91
C ASN A 172 -7.69 18.24 -22.72
N GLY A 173 -8.43 18.42 -23.81
CA GLY A 173 -9.89 18.32 -23.86
C GLY A 173 -10.63 19.52 -23.27
N THR A 174 -9.92 20.57 -22.88
CA THR A 174 -10.51 21.74 -22.21
C THR A 174 -10.28 23.04 -22.98
N ARG A 175 -11.18 24.00 -22.81
CA ARG A 175 -11.03 25.37 -23.34
C ARG A 175 -9.96 26.22 -22.61
N LYS A 176 -9.21 25.61 -21.69
CA LYS A 176 -8.17 26.26 -20.88
C LYS A 176 -6.83 25.55 -21.09
N GLY A 177 -5.76 26.09 -20.51
CA GLY A 177 -4.41 25.53 -20.60
C GLY A 177 -3.58 26.12 -21.73
N ASN A 178 -2.29 25.76 -21.74
CA ASN A 178 -1.30 26.30 -22.66
C ASN A 178 -0.75 25.26 -23.66
N GLY A 179 -1.20 24.00 -23.56
CA GLY A 179 -0.84 22.94 -24.51
C GLY A 179 0.53 22.31 -24.30
N GLN A 180 1.30 22.80 -23.34
CA GLN A 180 2.62 22.25 -23.03
C GLN A 180 2.51 20.86 -22.42
N CYS A 181 3.51 20.03 -22.67
CA CYS A 181 3.60 18.71 -22.09
C CYS A 181 4.05 18.76 -20.62
N SER A 182 3.35 18.00 -19.78
CA SER A 182 3.77 17.64 -18.44
C SER A 182 4.32 16.22 -18.49
N CYS A 183 5.64 16.10 -18.55
CA CYS A 183 6.32 14.80 -18.71
C CYS A 183 6.22 13.93 -17.47
N ASN A 184 6.27 12.61 -17.69
CA ASN A 184 6.49 11.65 -16.60
C ASN A 184 7.93 11.83 -16.07
N LYS A 185 8.18 11.35 -14.84
CA LYS A 185 9.45 11.59 -14.12
C LYS A 185 10.70 11.15 -14.89
N GLU A 186 10.57 10.15 -15.76
CA GLU A 186 11.65 9.57 -16.55
C GLU A 186 12.04 10.42 -17.77
N TYR A 187 11.19 11.38 -18.14
CA TYR A 187 11.31 12.14 -19.38
C TYR A 187 11.32 13.66 -19.13
N GLN A 188 11.95 14.38 -20.04
CA GLN A 188 12.05 15.84 -20.03
C GLN A 188 12.02 16.40 -21.46
N GLY A 189 12.08 17.73 -21.57
CA GLY A 189 11.97 18.45 -22.83
C GLY A 189 10.52 18.82 -23.19
N GLU A 190 10.35 19.60 -24.26
CA GLU A 190 9.04 20.12 -24.66
C GLU A 190 8.06 19.02 -25.12
N LEU A 191 8.60 17.94 -25.68
CA LEU A 191 7.85 16.80 -26.23
C LEU A 191 7.97 15.54 -25.37
N CYS A 192 8.62 15.60 -24.20
CA CYS A 192 8.90 14.43 -23.36
C CYS A 192 9.64 13.30 -24.10
N ASN A 193 10.51 13.68 -25.03
CA ASN A 193 11.27 12.79 -25.90
C ASN A 193 12.76 12.70 -25.53
N VAL A 194 13.15 13.26 -24.38
CA VAL A 194 14.51 13.22 -23.84
C VAL A 194 14.45 12.57 -22.47
N CYS A 195 15.44 11.72 -22.13
CA CYS A 195 15.51 11.14 -20.79
C CYS A 195 15.87 12.20 -19.76
N ASN A 196 15.20 12.13 -18.60
CA ASN A 196 15.50 13.00 -17.47
C ASN A 196 16.82 12.61 -16.79
N THR A 197 17.37 13.48 -15.95
CA THR A 197 18.59 13.20 -15.18
C THR A 197 18.42 11.94 -14.32
N GLY A 198 19.41 11.05 -14.30
CA GLY A 198 19.33 9.74 -13.65
C GLY A 198 18.67 8.64 -14.49
N TYR A 199 18.34 8.93 -15.75
CA TYR A 199 17.81 7.97 -16.71
C TYR A 199 18.63 7.98 -18.01
N PHE A 200 18.74 6.83 -18.67
CA PHE A 200 19.40 6.68 -19.96
C PHE A 200 18.43 6.15 -21.00
N GLN A 201 18.75 6.42 -22.27
CA GLN A 201 17.97 5.95 -23.41
C GLN A 201 18.25 4.46 -23.65
N ALA A 202 17.34 3.60 -23.19
CA ALA A 202 17.46 2.15 -23.38
C ALA A 202 16.99 1.71 -24.78
N TYR A 203 16.01 2.40 -25.34
CA TYR A 203 15.49 2.14 -26.68
C TYR A 203 14.90 3.41 -27.28
N LYS A 204 14.99 3.55 -28.62
CA LYS A 204 14.40 4.66 -29.36
C LYS A 204 13.98 4.22 -30.76
N ASP A 205 12.76 4.56 -31.13
CA ASP A 205 12.20 4.52 -32.48
C ASP A 205 11.69 5.93 -32.86
N ASP A 206 11.20 6.10 -34.09
CA ASP A 206 10.56 7.32 -34.59
C ASP A 206 9.34 7.75 -33.74
N LYS A 207 8.61 6.80 -33.13
CA LYS A 207 7.39 7.08 -32.36
C LYS A 207 7.55 6.93 -30.85
N THR A 208 8.54 6.18 -30.39
CA THR A 208 8.69 5.81 -28.98
C THR A 208 10.12 5.98 -28.49
N ILE A 209 10.27 6.40 -27.23
CA ILE A 209 11.55 6.40 -26.53
C ILE A 209 11.32 5.77 -25.16
N LEU A 210 12.22 4.85 -24.78
CA LEU A 210 12.21 4.19 -23.49
C LEU A 210 13.41 4.65 -22.67
N CYS A 211 13.13 5.37 -21.59
CA CYS A 211 14.13 5.82 -20.64
C CYS A 211 14.17 4.89 -19.42
N SER A 212 15.33 4.29 -19.16
CA SER A 212 15.55 3.39 -18.03
C SER A 212 16.40 4.06 -16.96
N LYS A 213 16.15 3.71 -15.69
CA LYS A 213 16.88 4.32 -14.56
C LYS A 213 18.35 3.88 -14.57
N CYS A 214 19.25 4.80 -14.27
CA CYS A 214 20.66 4.50 -14.02
C CYS A 214 20.82 3.58 -12.80
N HIS A 215 21.96 2.89 -12.73
CA HIS A 215 22.33 2.12 -11.55
C HIS A 215 22.45 3.00 -10.31
N SER A 216 22.19 2.45 -9.12
CA SER A 216 22.20 3.20 -7.84
C SER A 216 23.55 3.86 -7.56
N SER A 217 24.63 3.29 -8.09
CA SER A 217 26.01 3.77 -8.00
C SER A 217 26.33 4.98 -8.89
N CYS A 218 25.49 5.33 -9.87
CA CYS A 218 25.78 6.42 -10.82
C CYS A 218 25.30 7.77 -10.27
N GLU A 219 26.11 8.81 -10.31
CA GLU A 219 25.77 10.13 -9.74
C GLU A 219 24.63 10.84 -10.47
N SER A 220 24.69 10.95 -11.80
CA SER A 220 23.70 11.70 -12.59
C SER A 220 23.45 11.10 -13.97
N GLU A 221 24.50 10.93 -14.77
CA GLU A 221 24.41 10.44 -16.15
C GLU A 221 24.96 9.02 -16.28
N CYS A 222 24.29 8.22 -17.12
CA CYS A 222 24.74 6.90 -17.48
C CYS A 222 24.44 6.62 -18.96
N SER A 223 25.29 5.81 -19.59
CA SER A 223 25.15 5.41 -21.00
C SER A 223 24.41 4.07 -21.15
N SER A 224 24.44 3.22 -20.13
CA SER A 224 23.80 1.91 -20.13
C SER A 224 23.33 1.52 -18.74
N GLY A 225 22.55 0.44 -18.67
CA GLY A 225 22.21 -0.19 -17.41
C GLY A 225 23.45 -0.77 -16.71
N GLY A 226 23.33 -0.93 -15.38
CA GLY A 226 24.37 -1.51 -14.54
C GLY A 226 25.51 -0.54 -14.15
N PRO A 227 26.46 -1.00 -13.32
CA PRO A 227 27.48 -0.12 -12.73
C PRO A 227 28.54 0.36 -13.72
N LYS A 228 28.76 -0.38 -14.83
CA LYS A 228 29.69 -0.01 -15.90
C LYS A 228 29.18 1.14 -16.78
N GLY A 229 27.86 1.32 -16.83
CA GLY A 229 27.25 2.37 -17.63
C GLY A 229 27.36 3.77 -17.02
N CYS A 230 27.85 3.90 -15.78
CA CYS A 230 27.94 5.19 -15.12
C CYS A 230 29.03 6.08 -15.74
N ALA A 231 28.70 7.34 -16.04
CA ALA A 231 29.70 8.32 -16.43
C ALA A 231 30.58 8.73 -15.24
N LYS A 232 29.97 8.81 -14.05
CA LYS A 232 30.64 9.11 -12.79
C LYS A 232 29.98 8.34 -11.63
N CYS A 233 30.80 7.75 -10.77
CA CYS A 233 30.35 7.06 -9.58
C CYS A 233 29.97 8.05 -8.48
N LYS A 234 28.93 7.71 -7.71
CA LYS A 234 28.56 8.45 -6.50
C LYS A 234 29.66 8.37 -5.44
N THR A 235 29.63 9.29 -4.49
CA THR A 235 30.39 9.17 -3.24
C THR A 235 30.06 7.84 -2.55
N GLY A 236 31.07 7.18 -1.97
CA GLY A 236 30.98 5.82 -1.44
C GLY A 236 31.19 4.71 -2.48
N TRP A 237 31.40 5.08 -3.76
CA TRP A 237 31.67 4.13 -4.84
C TRP A 237 32.98 4.48 -5.55
N ALA A 238 33.76 3.46 -5.89
CA ALA A 238 35.00 3.57 -6.66
C ALA A 238 34.78 3.08 -8.10
N SER A 239 35.51 3.65 -9.05
CA SER A 239 35.40 3.26 -10.46
C SER A 239 36.44 2.22 -10.84
N ASP A 240 36.00 1.12 -11.43
CA ASP A 240 36.82 0.10 -12.07
C ASP A 240 36.51 0.02 -13.58
N LYS A 241 37.51 -0.33 -14.41
CA LYS A 241 37.35 -0.39 -15.88
C LYS A 241 36.54 -1.59 -16.35
N ASP A 242 36.63 -2.70 -15.64
CA ASP A 242 36.01 -3.96 -16.04
C ASP A 242 34.60 -4.08 -15.47
N ILE A 243 34.44 -3.77 -14.18
CA ILE A 243 33.20 -3.92 -13.40
C ILE A 243 32.36 -2.63 -13.41
N GLY A 244 32.98 -1.47 -13.55
CA GLY A 244 32.33 -0.17 -13.41
C GLY A 244 32.38 0.35 -11.97
N CYS A 245 31.34 1.07 -11.54
CA CYS A 245 31.27 1.52 -10.16
C CYS A 245 31.04 0.36 -9.19
N TYR A 246 31.91 0.20 -8.21
CA TYR A 246 31.77 -0.77 -7.13
C TYR A 246 31.79 -0.07 -5.78
N ASP A 247 31.14 -0.71 -4.82
CA ASP A 247 30.98 -0.18 -3.47
C ASP A 247 32.32 -0.14 -2.73
N ILE A 248 32.65 0.98 -2.09
CA ILE A 248 33.85 1.09 -1.27
C ILE A 248 33.52 0.48 0.08
N ASN A 249 34.25 -0.56 0.48
CA ASN A 249 34.09 -1.10 1.82
C ASN A 249 34.80 -0.20 2.84
N GLU A 250 34.09 0.79 3.40
CA GLU A 250 34.68 1.70 4.38
C GLU A 250 35.04 0.99 5.69
N CYS A 251 34.39 -0.14 6.02
CA CYS A 251 34.72 -0.94 7.20
C CYS A 251 36.06 -1.68 7.10
N SER A 252 36.71 -1.67 5.94
CA SER A 252 38.09 -2.17 5.81
C SER A 252 39.15 -1.18 6.30
N GLN A 253 38.75 0.06 6.62
CA GLN A 253 39.64 1.06 7.22
C GLN A 253 39.61 0.95 8.74
N GLU A 254 40.78 1.07 9.37
CA GLU A 254 40.88 1.13 10.83
C GLU A 254 40.29 2.46 11.36
N ASP A 255 39.72 2.43 12.56
CA ASP A 255 39.18 3.59 13.28
C ASP A 255 38.03 4.38 12.59
N ILE A 256 37.25 3.74 11.70
CA ILE A 256 36.09 4.38 11.03
C ILE A 256 34.90 4.65 11.99
N CYS A 257 34.76 3.85 13.04
CA CYS A 257 33.68 3.92 14.03
C CYS A 257 34.23 4.31 15.41
N GLU A 258 33.40 5.01 16.19
CA GLU A 258 33.71 5.34 17.60
C GLU A 258 33.87 4.07 18.47
N THR A 259 34.49 4.22 19.64
CA THR A 259 34.69 3.12 20.59
C THR A 259 33.39 2.43 20.99
N ASN A 260 33.43 1.10 21.18
CA ASN A 260 32.29 0.25 21.52
C ASN A 260 31.16 0.25 20.48
N LYS A 261 31.52 0.47 19.21
CA LYS A 261 30.68 0.26 18.03
C LYS A 261 31.42 -0.61 17.03
N PHE A 262 30.69 -1.34 16.22
CA PHE A 262 31.22 -2.10 15.10
C PHE A 262 30.68 -1.53 13.78
N CYS A 263 31.46 -1.70 12.72
CA CYS A 263 31.14 -1.18 11.39
C CYS A 263 30.38 -2.22 10.57
N VAL A 264 29.31 -1.78 9.91
CA VAL A 264 28.58 -2.56 8.91
C VAL A 264 28.62 -1.82 7.59
N ASN A 265 29.23 -2.44 6.58
CA ASN A 265 29.28 -1.90 5.23
C ASN A 265 27.89 -1.97 4.59
N THR A 266 27.44 -0.89 3.98
CA THR A 266 26.15 -0.81 3.27
C THR A 266 26.37 -0.27 1.86
N GLU A 267 25.44 -0.48 0.93
CA GLU A 267 25.66 0.01 -0.43
C GLU A 267 25.75 1.55 -0.48
N GLY A 268 26.93 2.05 -0.84
CA GLY A 268 27.32 3.45 -0.96
C GLY A 268 27.64 4.18 0.34
N SER A 269 27.76 3.47 1.47
CA SER A 269 28.03 4.05 2.79
C SER A 269 28.31 2.96 3.83
N TYR A 270 28.69 3.34 5.04
CA TYR A 270 28.72 2.44 6.19
C TYR A 270 27.76 2.88 7.30
N ARG A 271 27.52 1.99 8.27
CA ARG A 271 26.83 2.32 9.53
C ARG A 271 27.61 1.77 10.71
N CYS A 272 27.76 2.57 11.75
CA CYS A 272 28.32 2.13 13.02
C CYS A 272 27.20 1.72 13.96
N MET A 273 27.16 0.46 14.35
CA MET A 273 26.17 -0.09 15.28
C MET A 273 26.79 -0.28 16.66
N GLN A 274 26.00 -0.11 17.72
CA GLN A 274 26.49 -0.29 19.08
C GLN A 274 26.78 -1.77 19.36
N CYS A 275 27.85 -2.04 20.09
CA CYS A 275 28.10 -3.37 20.62
C CYS A 275 27.02 -3.80 21.60
N ASP A 276 26.88 -5.12 21.79
CA ASP A 276 26.02 -5.66 22.84
C ASP A 276 26.42 -5.08 24.22
N PRO A 277 25.47 -4.80 25.13
CA PRO A 277 25.77 -4.28 26.47
C PRO A 277 26.70 -5.16 27.31
N SER A 278 26.81 -6.44 26.98
CA SER A 278 27.74 -7.38 27.60
C SER A 278 29.18 -7.25 27.10
N CYS A 279 29.45 -6.45 26.05
CA CYS A 279 30.76 -6.25 25.44
C CYS A 279 31.42 -4.91 25.84
N ASN A 280 32.75 -4.92 25.90
CA ASN A 280 33.62 -3.75 25.92
C ASN A 280 34.56 -3.84 24.70
N GLY A 281 34.03 -3.46 23.54
CA GLY A 281 34.60 -3.71 22.21
C GLY A 281 34.01 -4.96 21.57
N CYS A 282 33.66 -4.88 20.28
CA CYS A 282 33.08 -5.97 19.50
C CYS A 282 33.41 -5.80 18.01
N ASP A 283 33.37 -6.91 17.27
CA ASP A 283 33.58 -6.94 15.81
C ASP A 283 32.28 -7.22 15.03
N GLY A 284 31.17 -7.44 15.75
CA GLY A 284 29.88 -7.81 15.18
C GLY A 284 28.73 -7.64 16.16
N ASP A 285 27.53 -8.00 15.71
CA ASP A 285 26.33 -8.00 16.53
C ASP A 285 26.32 -9.19 17.50
N GLY A 286 25.75 -8.98 18.69
CA GLY A 286 25.54 -10.04 19.68
C GLY A 286 26.63 -10.19 20.77
N PRO A 287 26.31 -10.93 21.85
CA PRO A 287 27.19 -11.15 23.00
C PRO A 287 28.31 -12.18 22.75
N ASP A 288 28.30 -12.83 21.58
CA ASP A 288 29.29 -13.82 21.12
C ASP A 288 30.42 -13.20 20.28
N MET A 289 30.22 -11.97 19.78
CA MET A 289 31.18 -11.23 18.97
C MET A 289 31.93 -10.16 19.79
N CYS A 290 31.98 -10.33 21.12
CA CYS A 290 32.71 -9.44 22.02
C CYS A 290 34.22 -9.67 21.93
N GLN A 291 35.00 -8.61 21.80
CA GLN A 291 36.45 -8.66 21.99
C GLN A 291 36.80 -8.88 23.46
N LYS A 292 36.07 -8.20 24.36
CA LYS A 292 36.18 -8.34 25.82
C LYS A 292 34.80 -8.20 26.46
N CYS A 293 34.53 -8.96 27.52
CA CYS A 293 33.30 -8.78 28.28
C CYS A 293 33.33 -7.48 29.10
N ALA A 294 32.19 -6.81 29.16
CA ALA A 294 31.93 -5.66 30.01
C ALA A 294 31.94 -6.04 31.50
N GLN A 295 32.02 -5.03 32.37
CA GLN A 295 32.06 -5.25 33.81
C GLN A 295 30.78 -5.93 34.31
N GLY A 296 30.91 -7.05 35.03
CA GLY A 296 29.78 -7.84 35.53
C GLY A 296 29.35 -9.01 34.62
N TYR A 297 29.96 -9.14 33.45
CA TYR A 297 29.76 -10.24 32.51
C TYR A 297 30.97 -11.18 32.52
N LYS A 298 30.75 -12.48 32.33
CA LYS A 298 31.81 -13.48 32.20
C LYS A 298 31.66 -14.24 30.89
N LEU A 299 32.80 -14.54 30.27
CA LEU A 299 32.85 -15.36 29.08
C LEU A 299 32.53 -16.81 29.46
N VAL A 300 31.43 -17.33 28.92
CA VAL A 300 30.99 -18.72 29.03
C VAL A 300 30.66 -19.19 27.63
N ASP A 301 31.34 -20.23 27.14
CA ASP A 301 31.14 -20.80 25.81
C ASP A 301 31.21 -19.77 24.66
N ASN A 302 32.22 -18.88 24.72
CA ASN A 302 32.42 -17.76 23.78
C ASN A 302 31.32 -16.68 23.81
N ILE A 303 30.45 -16.67 24.83
CA ILE A 303 29.38 -15.68 24.99
C ILE A 303 29.58 -14.94 26.31
N CYS A 304 29.45 -13.61 26.30
CA CYS A 304 29.50 -12.81 27.52
C CYS A 304 28.14 -12.82 28.25
N LEU A 305 28.04 -13.56 29.36
CA LEU A 305 26.81 -13.70 30.13
C LEU A 305 26.89 -13.03 31.50
N ASN A 306 25.76 -12.46 31.94
CA ASN A 306 25.63 -11.89 33.28
C ASN A 306 25.43 -13.01 34.31
N MET A 307 26.37 -13.19 35.22
CA MET A 307 26.32 -14.25 36.23
C MET A 307 25.29 -13.99 37.35
N HIS A 308 24.77 -12.77 37.47
CA HIS A 308 23.79 -12.38 38.48
C HIS A 308 22.33 -12.51 38.02
N SER A 309 22.05 -12.75 36.72
CA SER A 309 20.66 -12.88 36.23
C SER A 309 20.05 -14.28 36.41
N LYS A 310 20.73 -15.19 37.12
CA LYS A 310 20.20 -16.54 37.44
C LYS A 310 18.99 -16.54 38.40
N SER A 311 18.42 -15.37 38.74
CA SER A 311 17.21 -15.23 39.55
C SER A 311 15.89 -15.28 38.75
N THR A 312 15.94 -15.42 37.42
CA THR A 312 14.70 -15.52 36.60
C THR A 312 14.12 -16.95 36.62
N HIS A 313 14.93 -17.98 36.88
CA HIS A 313 14.46 -19.38 36.91
C HIS A 313 13.55 -19.72 38.11
N SER A 314 13.61 -18.97 39.22
CA SER A 314 12.77 -19.23 40.40
C SER A 314 11.30 -18.88 40.17
N ASN A 315 11.02 -17.84 39.37
CA ASN A 315 9.65 -17.41 39.09
C ASN A 315 8.95 -18.34 38.09
N GLU A 316 9.66 -18.87 37.10
CA GLU A 316 9.09 -19.81 36.11
C GLU A 316 8.59 -21.10 36.77
N ASN A 317 9.34 -21.64 37.73
CA ASN A 317 8.92 -22.82 38.49
C ASN A 317 7.66 -22.54 39.33
N LEU A 318 7.53 -21.34 39.90
CA LEU A 318 6.37 -20.97 40.70
C LEU A 318 5.08 -20.92 39.87
N TYR A 319 5.11 -20.31 38.68
CA TYR A 319 3.96 -20.28 37.78
C TYR A 319 3.67 -21.67 37.19
N ARG A 320 4.71 -22.44 36.85
CA ARG A 320 4.58 -23.82 36.33
C ARG A 320 3.89 -24.75 37.32
N TYR A 321 4.36 -24.80 38.56
CA TYR A 321 3.71 -25.59 39.62
C TYR A 321 2.35 -25.01 40.04
N GLY A 322 2.15 -23.71 39.92
CA GLY A 322 0.85 -23.06 40.14
C GLY A 322 -0.23 -23.54 39.14
N VAL A 323 0.11 -23.66 37.85
CA VAL A 323 -0.81 -24.21 36.84
C VAL A 323 -1.10 -25.69 37.09
N TYR A 324 -0.09 -26.48 37.46
CA TYR A 324 -0.28 -27.90 37.79
C TYR A 324 -1.22 -28.09 38.98
N LEU A 325 -1.03 -27.32 40.04
CA LEU A 325 -1.93 -27.31 41.19
C LEU A 325 -3.37 -26.95 40.75
N GLY A 326 -3.53 -25.93 39.90
CA GLY A 326 -4.83 -25.52 39.36
C GLY A 326 -5.54 -26.62 38.57
N LEU A 327 -4.81 -27.36 37.72
CA LEU A 327 -5.38 -28.47 36.93
C LEU A 327 -5.85 -29.62 37.81
N CYS A 328 -5.10 -29.96 38.87
CA CYS A 328 -5.48 -30.98 39.84
C CYS A 328 -6.70 -30.56 40.68
N VAL A 329 -6.76 -29.29 41.10
CA VAL A 329 -7.90 -28.76 41.84
C VAL A 329 -9.15 -28.70 40.97
N ALA A 330 -9.03 -28.28 39.70
CA ALA A 330 -10.15 -28.24 38.77
C ALA A 330 -10.72 -29.65 38.47
N THR A 331 -9.85 -30.64 38.23
CA THR A 331 -10.30 -32.04 38.04
C THR A 331 -10.99 -32.60 39.27
N TYR A 332 -10.50 -32.26 40.47
CA TYR A 332 -11.13 -32.65 41.73
C TYR A 332 -12.53 -32.03 41.91
N ILE A 333 -12.69 -30.73 41.62
CA ILE A 333 -13.99 -30.03 41.76
C ILE A 333 -15.01 -30.56 40.74
N ILE A 334 -14.61 -30.76 39.48
CA ILE A 334 -15.52 -31.19 38.39
C ILE A 334 -16.01 -32.63 38.61
N SER A 335 -15.18 -33.49 39.19
CA SER A 335 -15.42 -34.94 39.18
C SER A 335 -16.11 -35.48 40.45
N GLN A 336 -16.61 -34.61 41.32
CA GLN A 336 -17.24 -35.02 42.60
C GLN A 336 -18.48 -35.92 42.47
N LYS A 337 -19.07 -36.03 41.28
CA LYS A 337 -20.29 -36.82 41.04
C LYS A 337 -20.07 -38.15 40.31
N ASN A 338 -18.86 -38.42 39.79
CA ASN A 338 -18.59 -39.66 39.05
C ASN A 338 -17.13 -40.11 39.19
N LEU A 339 -16.92 -41.20 39.92
CA LEU A 339 -15.59 -41.75 40.22
C LEU A 339 -14.84 -42.25 38.98
N PHE A 340 -15.56 -42.82 38.01
CA PHE A 340 -14.93 -43.31 36.76
C PHE A 340 -14.42 -42.14 35.90
N LEU A 341 -15.20 -41.07 35.81
CA LEU A 341 -14.81 -39.86 35.09
C LEU A 341 -13.61 -39.17 35.78
N ALA A 342 -13.58 -39.17 37.12
CA ALA A 342 -12.46 -38.64 37.90
C ALA A 342 -11.15 -39.36 37.61
N SER A 343 -11.18 -40.70 37.60
CA SER A 343 -9.99 -41.52 37.35
C SER A 343 -9.44 -41.30 35.94
N PHE A 344 -10.33 -41.28 34.93
CA PHE A 344 -9.93 -41.06 33.54
C PHE A 344 -9.31 -39.66 33.31
N LEU A 345 -9.96 -38.60 33.82
CA LEU A 345 -9.44 -37.24 33.69
C LEU A 345 -8.15 -37.03 34.48
N GLY A 346 -8.02 -37.66 35.66
CA GLY A 346 -6.80 -37.62 36.45
C GLY A 346 -5.60 -38.24 35.73
N VAL A 347 -5.78 -39.38 35.06
CA VAL A 347 -4.72 -40.01 34.25
C VAL A 347 -4.31 -39.11 33.08
N LEU A 348 -5.25 -38.47 32.39
CA LEU A 348 -4.95 -37.54 31.31
C LEU A 348 -4.15 -36.32 31.78
N VAL A 349 -4.51 -35.74 32.93
CA VAL A 349 -3.76 -34.61 33.52
C VAL A 349 -2.35 -35.05 33.94
N ALA A 350 -2.20 -36.25 34.52
CA ALA A 350 -0.89 -36.78 34.89
C ALA A 350 0.02 -37.01 33.68
N ILE A 351 -0.53 -37.55 32.58
CA ILE A 351 0.21 -37.71 31.31
C ILE A 351 0.62 -36.34 30.77
N TYR A 352 -0.29 -35.36 30.77
CA TYR A 352 0.01 -34.00 30.33
C TYR A 352 1.14 -33.35 31.12
N MET A 353 1.13 -33.47 32.45
CA MET A 353 2.21 -32.97 33.31
C MET A 353 3.55 -33.66 33.00
N GLY A 354 3.53 -35.00 32.86
CA GLY A 354 4.73 -35.78 32.57
C GLY A 354 5.35 -35.41 31.21
N VAL A 355 4.52 -35.29 30.16
CA VAL A 355 4.98 -34.87 28.84
C VAL A 355 5.47 -33.42 28.85
N SER A 356 4.80 -32.53 29.58
CA SER A 356 5.21 -31.12 29.69
C SER A 356 6.57 -30.98 30.37
N GLU A 357 6.82 -31.67 31.49
CA GLU A 357 8.14 -31.67 32.14
C GLU A 357 9.22 -32.32 31.27
N TYR A 358 8.89 -33.40 30.55
CA TYR A 358 9.82 -34.04 29.63
C TYR A 358 10.28 -33.10 28.52
N ILE A 359 9.34 -32.41 27.86
CA ILE A 359 9.64 -31.44 26.80
C ILE A 359 10.41 -30.22 27.35
N LEU A 360 10.08 -29.75 28.56
CA LEU A 360 10.76 -28.60 29.15
C LEU A 360 12.18 -28.96 29.61
N ASN A 361 12.41 -30.16 30.14
CA ASN A 361 13.76 -30.66 30.43
C ASN A 361 14.60 -30.79 29.15
N ASP A 362 13.98 -31.20 28.04
CA ASP A 362 14.64 -31.28 26.73
C ASP A 362 15.01 -29.89 26.19
N LYS A 363 14.16 -28.87 26.41
CA LYS A 363 14.48 -27.47 26.08
C LYS A 363 15.59 -26.88 26.96
N SER A 364 15.70 -27.27 28.24
CA SER A 364 16.86 -26.88 29.06
C SER A 364 18.16 -27.56 28.60
N ALA A 365 18.07 -28.69 27.90
CA ALA A 365 19.21 -29.32 27.24
C ALA A 365 19.55 -28.69 25.87
N ALA A 366 18.68 -27.85 25.30
CA ALA A 366 18.97 -27.13 24.05
C ALA A 366 19.89 -25.89 24.24
N PHE A 367 20.24 -25.54 25.49
CA PHE A 367 21.26 -24.53 25.81
C PHE A 367 22.63 -25.14 26.14
N ASP A 368 22.75 -26.47 26.13
CA ASP A 368 24.04 -27.19 26.15
C ASP A 368 24.14 -27.97 24.83
N PRO A 369 25.11 -27.72 23.94
CA PRO A 369 25.21 -28.50 22.71
C PRO A 369 25.49 -29.97 23.06
N PRO A 370 24.63 -30.94 22.66
CA PRO A 370 24.87 -32.34 22.99
C PRO A 370 26.05 -32.87 22.17
N ALA A 371 27.17 -33.05 22.86
CA ALA A 371 28.35 -33.75 22.36
C ALA A 371 28.12 -35.27 22.26
N ILE A 372 27.13 -35.74 21.51
CA ILE A 372 27.03 -37.13 21.03
C ILE A 372 26.25 -37.11 19.70
N LEU A 373 26.92 -36.81 18.58
CA LEU A 373 26.54 -37.29 17.22
C LEU A 373 27.62 -37.03 16.14
N THR A 374 28.91 -37.11 16.49
CA THR A 374 30.03 -37.09 15.51
C THR A 374 30.97 -38.30 15.63
N LYS A 375 30.46 -39.44 16.09
CA LYS A 375 31.11 -40.75 15.90
C LYS A 375 30.08 -41.74 15.38
N ASN A 376 29.92 -41.78 14.05
CA ASN A 376 29.54 -42.97 13.24
C ASN A 376 29.02 -42.60 11.83
N LEU A 377 29.57 -41.58 11.16
CA LEU A 377 29.32 -41.38 9.71
C LEU A 377 30.57 -41.11 8.86
N PHE A 378 31.76 -41.23 9.43
CA PHE A 378 33.01 -41.36 8.64
C PHE A 378 33.87 -42.48 9.21
N GLY A 379 33.41 -43.72 8.98
CA GLY A 379 34.28 -44.89 9.00
C GLY A 379 34.99 -45.00 7.65
N LYS A 380 36.31 -45.06 7.70
CA LYS A 380 37.21 -45.39 6.58
C LYS A 380 36.71 -46.59 5.77
N SER A 381 36.47 -46.38 4.48
CA SER A 381 37.19 -47.05 3.38
C SER A 381 37.19 -46.14 2.17
#